data_AF-A0A2S6AMP5-F1
#
_entry.id   AF-A0A2S6AMP5-F1
#
_cell.length_a   1.000
_cell.length_b   1.000
_cell.length_c   1.000
_cell.angle_alpha   90.00
_cell.angle_beta   90.00
_cell.angle_gamma   90.00
#
_symmetry.space_group_name_H-M   'P 1'
#
loop_
_entity.id
_entity.type
_entity.pdbx_description
1 polymer ?
#
loop_
_entity_poly.entity_id
_entity_poly.type
_entity_poly.pdbx_seq_one_letter_code
_entity_poly.pdbx_strand_id
1 'polypeptide(L)'
;MCILTFYKPGQDPDLDALHGGALANPHGHGYAIHTGDTILVGHGMNSDDVIAEFAQQRAKHPGGPALFHSRYATHGDRDTSNCHPFVVGGDQRTVLAHNGVLPDNVHPTAGDARSDTRIAAEDFLPTNPFGSLDSWTGRERFEHWLGSNKVVILTTDPAYKHPAYIFNERHGHWVGGTWYSNDSYLMREWASVDTDYIGFCEHCGALFEDEPFGPHCEYCGYCADCAHPFPHCACLQFDGDDRYADLLGLHHY
;
A
#
# COMPACT_ATOMS: atom_id res chain seq x y z
N MET A 1 -2.79 -1.34 -5.61
CA MET A 1 -2.02 -0.07 -5.51
C MET A 1 -1.43 -0.04 -4.13
N CYS A 2 -0.12 0.20 -3.98
CA CYS A 2 0.60 0.14 -2.69
C CYS A 2 -0.12 0.87 -1.56
N ILE A 3 0.26 0.58 -0.30
CA ILE A 3 -0.07 1.42 0.85
C ILE A 3 1.20 1.98 1.46
N LEU A 4 1.19 3.29 1.64
CA LEU A 4 2.17 4.07 2.39
C LEU A 4 1.46 4.72 3.59
N THR A 5 2.06 4.55 4.76
CA THR A 5 1.56 5.08 6.03
C THR A 5 2.64 5.93 6.69
N PHE A 6 2.26 7.09 7.22
CA PHE A 6 3.14 7.98 7.98
C PHE A 6 2.65 8.17 9.41
N TYR A 7 3.57 8.14 10.36
CA TYR A 7 3.32 8.26 11.79
C TYR A 7 3.98 9.53 12.33
N LYS A 8 3.19 10.40 12.97
CA LYS A 8 3.73 11.52 13.74
C LYS A 8 4.55 11.02 14.94
N PRO A 9 5.48 11.83 15.49
CA PRO A 9 6.07 11.57 16.80
C PRO A 9 5.03 11.18 17.86
N GLY A 10 5.35 10.15 18.62
CA GLY A 10 4.53 9.61 19.71
C GLY A 10 3.32 8.76 19.28
N GLN A 11 3.12 8.56 17.97
CA GLN A 11 2.03 7.69 17.50
C GLN A 11 2.48 6.24 17.39
N ASP A 12 1.72 5.36 18.02
CA ASP A 12 1.86 3.92 17.93
C ASP A 12 1.23 3.41 16.63
N PRO A 13 1.77 2.33 16.04
CA PRO A 13 1.19 1.75 14.84
C PRO A 13 -0.08 0.96 15.18
N ASP A 14 -1.11 1.13 14.34
CA ASP A 14 -2.26 0.24 14.32
C ASP A 14 -1.84 -1.05 13.58
N LEU A 15 -1.63 -2.12 14.34
CA LEU A 15 -1.18 -3.39 13.78
C LEU A 15 -2.23 -4.04 12.89
N ASP A 16 -3.52 -3.86 13.18
CA ASP A 16 -4.59 -4.42 12.37
C ASP A 16 -4.65 -3.73 11.01
N ALA A 17 -4.51 -2.39 10.99
CA ALA A 17 -4.38 -1.62 9.76
C ALA A 17 -3.12 -2.00 8.96
N LEU A 18 -1.98 -2.22 9.62
CA LEU A 18 -0.76 -2.67 8.95
C LEU A 18 -0.93 -4.05 8.31
N HIS A 19 -1.58 -4.98 9.02
CA HIS A 19 -1.88 -6.32 8.50
C HIS A 19 -2.85 -6.23 7.31
N GLY A 20 -3.93 -5.45 7.42
CA GLY A 20 -4.87 -5.23 6.30
C GLY A 20 -4.18 -4.64 5.08
N GLY A 21 -3.32 -3.65 5.29
CA GLY A 21 -2.55 -3.04 4.21
C GLY A 21 -1.54 -3.99 3.57
N ALA A 22 -0.93 -4.89 4.35
CA ALA A 22 -0.03 -5.92 3.85
C ALA A 22 -0.74 -7.02 3.06
N LEU A 23 -1.94 -7.44 3.51
CA LEU A 23 -2.79 -8.39 2.76
C LEU A 23 -3.15 -7.84 1.38
N ALA A 24 -3.58 -6.58 1.31
CA ALA A 24 -3.89 -5.91 0.03
C ALA A 24 -2.67 -5.70 -0.87
N ASN A 25 -1.45 -5.74 -0.31
CA ASN A 25 -0.21 -5.35 -0.98
C ASN A 25 0.94 -6.31 -0.63
N PRO A 26 0.93 -7.55 -1.18
CA PRO A 26 1.77 -8.65 -0.68
C PRO A 26 3.17 -8.73 -1.33
N HIS A 27 3.57 -7.75 -2.14
CA HIS A 27 4.79 -7.83 -2.96
C HIS A 27 6.04 -7.22 -2.28
N GLY A 28 6.06 -7.21 -0.95
CA GLY A 28 7.18 -6.76 -0.13
C GLY A 28 6.86 -5.56 0.77
N HIS A 29 7.58 -5.46 1.88
CA HIS A 29 7.28 -4.54 2.97
C HIS A 29 8.55 -3.84 3.45
N GLY A 30 8.38 -2.65 4.02
CA GLY A 30 9.48 -1.97 4.67
C GLY A 30 9.03 -0.76 5.47
N TYR A 31 9.94 -0.29 6.32
CA TYR A 31 9.69 0.80 7.23
C TYR A 31 10.90 1.70 7.37
N ALA A 32 10.67 2.92 7.84
CA ALA A 32 11.74 3.77 8.35
C ALA A 32 11.30 4.53 9.59
N ILE A 33 12.23 4.71 10.54
CA ILE A 33 12.03 5.45 11.78
C ILE A 33 13.16 6.45 11.95
N HIS A 34 12.82 7.73 12.10
CA HIS A 34 13.78 8.74 12.48
C HIS A 34 14.14 8.57 13.97
N THR A 35 15.40 8.28 14.30
CA THR A 35 15.83 8.00 15.69
C THR A 35 16.28 9.24 16.45
N GLY A 36 16.40 10.37 15.75
CA GLY A 36 16.93 11.65 16.26
C GLY A 36 18.14 12.08 15.44
N ASP A 37 19.12 11.19 15.31
CA ASP A 37 20.37 11.46 14.59
C ASP A 37 20.50 10.65 13.30
N THR A 38 19.78 9.51 13.22
CA THR A 38 19.83 8.59 12.09
C THR A 38 18.43 8.19 11.64
N ILE A 39 18.36 7.51 10.49
CA ILE A 39 17.15 6.84 10.03
C ILE A 39 17.40 5.34 10.11
N LEU A 40 16.61 4.66 10.95
CA LEU A 40 16.56 3.22 11.00
C LEU A 40 15.66 2.74 9.84
N VAL A 41 16.12 1.78 9.06
CA VAL A 41 15.40 1.21 7.91
C VAL A 41 15.36 -0.31 8.03
N GLY A 42 14.23 -0.92 7.71
CA GLY A 42 14.09 -2.36 7.59
C GLY A 42 13.18 -2.74 6.42
N HIS A 43 13.45 -3.90 5.81
CA HIS A 43 12.72 -4.44 4.66
C HIS A 43 12.56 -5.94 4.79
N GLY A 44 11.51 -6.50 4.19
CA GLY A 44 11.34 -7.93 4.11
C GLY A 44 10.17 -8.35 3.22
N MET A 45 10.16 -9.62 2.83
CA MET A 45 9.08 -10.20 2.02
C MET A 45 7.98 -10.81 2.87
N ASN A 46 8.25 -11.12 4.14
CA ASN A 46 7.25 -11.62 5.08
C ASN A 46 6.66 -10.43 5.86
N SER A 47 5.36 -10.18 5.71
CA SER A 47 4.67 -9.08 6.37
C SER A 47 4.72 -9.17 7.89
N ASP A 48 4.49 -10.36 8.45
CA ASP A 48 4.37 -10.55 9.90
C ASP A 48 5.70 -10.24 10.59
N ASP A 49 6.81 -10.71 10.01
CA ASP A 49 8.15 -10.44 10.52
C ASP A 49 8.47 -8.95 10.49
N VAL A 50 8.18 -8.27 9.36
CA VAL A 50 8.49 -6.84 9.17
C VAL A 50 7.60 -5.96 10.05
N ILE A 51 6.32 -6.31 10.23
CA ILE A 51 5.40 -5.57 11.10
C ILE A 51 5.79 -5.75 12.57
N ALA A 52 6.13 -6.97 12.99
CA ALA A 52 6.60 -7.23 14.34
C ALA A 52 7.91 -6.48 14.65
N GLU A 53 8.86 -6.49 13.70
CA GLU A 53 10.10 -5.73 13.82
C GLU A 53 9.83 -4.22 13.89
N PHE A 54 9.01 -3.70 12.98
CA PHE A 54 8.62 -2.28 12.97
C PHE A 54 8.00 -1.86 14.29
N ALA A 55 7.02 -2.61 14.81
CA ALA A 55 6.37 -2.31 16.08
C ALA A 55 7.38 -2.30 17.24
N GLN A 56 8.30 -3.26 17.27
CA GLN A 56 9.35 -3.33 18.29
C GLN A 56 10.29 -2.12 18.23
N GLN A 57 10.74 -1.74 17.03
CA GLN A 57 11.65 -0.60 16.85
C GLN A 57 10.95 0.73 17.09
N ARG A 58 9.68 0.83 16.71
CA ARG A 58 8.84 2.00 16.95
C ARG A 58 8.67 2.27 18.45
N ALA A 59 8.43 1.23 19.25
CA ALA A 59 8.35 1.34 20.70
C ALA A 59 9.67 1.81 21.36
N LYS A 60 10.84 1.50 20.76
CA LYS A 60 12.15 1.98 21.23
C LYS A 60 12.42 3.43 20.81
N HIS A 61 11.81 3.88 19.72
CA HIS A 61 12.02 5.19 19.12
C HIS A 61 10.70 5.95 18.89
N PRO A 62 9.90 6.20 19.96
CA PRO A 62 8.59 6.82 19.81
C PRO A 62 8.68 8.30 19.41
N GLY A 63 9.80 8.98 19.72
CA GLY A 63 9.93 10.43 19.59
C GLY A 63 10.12 10.96 18.16
N GLY A 64 10.50 10.13 17.20
CA GLY A 64 10.69 10.57 15.81
C GLY A 64 9.49 10.32 14.91
N PRO A 65 9.39 10.93 13.73
CA PRO A 65 8.47 10.50 12.69
C PRO A 65 8.87 9.11 12.13
N ALA A 66 7.89 8.38 11.61
CA ALA A 66 8.12 7.08 10.98
C ALA A 66 7.22 6.87 9.75
N LEU A 67 7.57 5.89 8.92
CA LEU A 67 6.72 5.41 7.83
C LEU A 67 6.73 3.89 7.74
N PHE A 68 5.69 3.34 7.14
CA PHE A 68 5.59 1.93 6.76
C PHE A 68 4.99 1.83 5.35
N HIS A 69 5.48 0.89 4.55
CA HIS A 69 5.04 0.68 3.20
C HIS A 69 4.84 -0.81 2.90
N SER A 70 3.70 -1.15 2.28
CA SER A 70 3.47 -2.46 1.67
C SER A 70 3.28 -2.29 0.16
N ARG A 71 4.05 -3.05 -0.61
CA ARG A 71 4.19 -2.89 -2.06
C ARG A 71 3.19 -3.73 -2.82
N TYR A 72 2.61 -3.12 -3.85
CA TYR A 72 1.95 -3.83 -4.94
C TYR A 72 2.76 -3.61 -6.22
N ALA A 73 3.58 -4.60 -6.60
CA ALA A 73 4.54 -4.46 -7.68
C ALA A 73 3.86 -4.21 -9.05
N THR A 74 4.04 -3.00 -9.59
CA THR A 74 3.68 -2.62 -10.97
C THR A 74 4.89 -2.68 -11.92
N HIS A 75 6.07 -2.34 -11.41
CA HIS A 75 7.36 -2.39 -12.12
C HIS A 75 8.45 -2.95 -11.22
N GLY A 76 9.47 -3.57 -11.82
CA GLY A 76 10.62 -4.14 -11.13
C GLY A 76 10.33 -5.47 -10.43
N ASP A 77 11.39 -6.19 -10.12
CA ASP A 77 11.32 -7.53 -9.52
C ASP A 77 10.62 -7.54 -8.15
N ARG A 78 10.05 -8.69 -7.80
CA ARG A 78 9.34 -8.93 -6.53
C ARG A 78 10.31 -9.46 -5.47
N ASP A 79 11.23 -8.59 -5.05
CA ASP A 79 12.20 -8.89 -4.01
C ASP A 79 12.44 -7.69 -3.08
N THR A 80 13.28 -7.92 -2.06
CA THR A 80 13.61 -6.90 -1.06
C THR A 80 14.33 -5.69 -1.65
N SER A 81 15.01 -5.83 -2.80
CA SER A 81 15.72 -4.74 -3.45
C SER A 81 14.80 -3.71 -4.09
N ASN A 82 13.50 -4.02 -4.21
CA ASN A 82 12.47 -3.10 -4.65
C ASN A 82 11.44 -2.77 -3.55
N CYS A 83 11.74 -3.08 -2.29
CA CYS A 83 10.92 -2.68 -1.17
C CYS A 83 11.25 -1.25 -0.75
N HIS A 84 10.24 -0.39 -0.68
CA HIS A 84 10.38 0.94 -0.07
C HIS A 84 10.61 0.82 1.44
N PRO A 85 11.27 1.81 2.07
CA PRO A 85 11.80 3.05 1.48
C PRO A 85 13.17 2.88 0.80
N PHE A 86 13.51 3.82 -0.09
CA PHE A 86 14.82 3.89 -0.75
C PHE A 86 15.64 5.07 -0.23
N VAL A 87 16.95 4.86 -0.11
CA VAL A 87 17.93 5.90 0.21
C VAL A 87 18.08 6.83 -0.99
N VAL A 88 18.06 8.14 -0.78
CA VAL A 88 18.20 9.13 -1.87
C VAL A 88 19.68 9.41 -2.11
N GLY A 89 20.16 9.14 -3.33
CA GLY A 89 21.54 9.44 -3.75
C GLY A 89 22.63 8.72 -2.96
N GLY A 90 22.30 7.58 -2.33
CA GLY A 90 23.19 6.85 -1.45
C GLY A 90 23.45 7.50 -0.08
N ASP A 91 22.82 8.64 0.22
CA ASP A 91 22.95 9.32 1.49
C ASP A 91 21.93 8.80 2.51
N GLN A 92 22.42 8.02 3.48
CA GLN A 92 21.61 7.40 4.54
C GLN A 92 20.83 8.40 5.42
N ARG A 93 21.15 9.70 5.31
CA ARG A 93 20.41 10.76 6.00
C ARG A 93 19.03 11.01 5.40
N THR A 94 18.73 10.54 4.18
CA THR A 94 17.43 10.79 3.54
C THR A 94 16.89 9.53 2.88
N VAL A 95 15.64 9.19 3.20
CA VAL A 95 14.92 8.08 2.56
C VAL A 95 13.56 8.54 2.02
N LEU A 96 13.10 7.93 0.94
CA LEU A 96 11.74 8.12 0.42
C LEU A 96 10.96 6.82 0.30
N ALA A 97 9.66 6.91 0.57
CA ALA A 97 8.68 5.93 0.14
C ALA A 97 7.62 6.60 -0.74
N HIS A 98 7.02 5.84 -1.66
CA HIS A 98 6.10 6.35 -2.67
C HIS A 98 4.89 5.43 -2.80
N ASN A 99 3.74 6.01 -3.12
CA ASN A 99 2.56 5.28 -3.53
C ASN A 99 2.03 5.82 -4.87
N GLY A 100 1.99 4.92 -5.86
CA GLY A 100 1.40 5.11 -7.18
C GLY A 100 2.36 4.59 -8.27
N VAL A 101 2.43 5.30 -9.40
CA VAL A 101 3.41 5.10 -10.48
C VAL A 101 3.98 6.47 -10.83
N LEU A 102 5.28 6.64 -10.68
CA LEU A 102 5.97 7.90 -10.96
C LEU A 102 5.96 8.20 -12.47
N PRO A 103 6.28 9.43 -12.90
CA PRO A 103 6.31 9.77 -14.33
C PRO A 103 7.34 8.97 -15.14
N ASP A 104 7.06 8.82 -16.43
CA ASP A 104 7.81 7.96 -17.37
C ASP A 104 9.32 8.24 -17.42
N ASN A 105 9.76 9.45 -17.06
CA ASN A 105 11.19 9.80 -17.07
C ASN A 105 12.02 9.08 -16.00
N VAL A 106 11.39 8.31 -15.10
CA VAL A 106 12.06 7.43 -14.13
C VAL A 106 11.59 5.97 -14.24
N HIS A 107 10.91 5.59 -15.33
CA HIS A 107 10.51 4.20 -15.52
C HIS A 107 11.71 3.32 -15.90
N PRO A 108 11.71 2.04 -15.48
CA PRO A 108 12.74 1.10 -15.90
C PRO A 108 12.69 0.87 -17.41
N THR A 109 13.87 0.78 -18.02
CA THR A 109 14.02 0.34 -19.41
C THR A 109 14.05 -1.19 -19.48
N ALA A 110 13.94 -1.75 -20.70
CA ALA A 110 13.95 -3.19 -20.89
C ALA A 110 15.22 -3.84 -20.29
N GLY A 111 15.02 -4.73 -19.32
CA GLY A 111 16.11 -5.42 -18.60
C GLY A 111 16.58 -4.74 -17.31
N ASP A 112 16.03 -3.56 -16.96
CA ASP A 112 16.26 -2.95 -15.65
C ASP A 112 15.29 -3.56 -14.62
N ALA A 113 15.83 -4.23 -13.61
CA ALA A 113 15.07 -4.90 -12.55
C ALA A 113 14.52 -3.93 -11.49
N ARG A 114 14.90 -2.65 -11.53
CA ARG A 114 14.52 -1.66 -10.52
C ARG A 114 13.10 -1.15 -10.73
N SER A 115 12.44 -0.78 -9.63
CA SER A 115 11.19 -0.02 -9.67
C SER A 115 11.43 1.44 -10.11
N ASP A 116 10.38 2.09 -10.60
CA ASP A 116 10.39 3.52 -10.92
C ASP A 116 10.85 4.40 -9.75
N THR A 117 10.43 4.06 -8.54
CA THR A 117 10.83 4.78 -7.32
C THR A 117 12.30 4.58 -7.00
N ARG A 118 12.82 3.36 -7.21
CA ARG A 118 14.24 3.09 -6.99
C ARG A 118 15.11 3.91 -7.96
N ILE A 119 14.73 3.95 -9.24
CA ILE A 119 15.38 4.81 -10.24
C ILE A 119 15.29 6.28 -9.83
N ALA A 120 14.11 6.73 -9.37
CA ALA A 120 13.95 8.10 -8.90
C ALA A 120 14.88 8.44 -7.72
N ALA A 121 15.00 7.52 -6.75
CA ALA A 121 15.83 7.69 -5.55
C ALA A 121 17.33 7.68 -5.85
N GLU A 122 17.77 6.76 -6.70
CA GLU A 122 19.19 6.53 -7.02
C GLU A 122 19.71 7.54 -8.04
N ASP A 123 18.93 7.84 -9.08
CA ASP A 123 19.46 8.49 -10.29
C ASP A 123 18.89 9.89 -10.54
N PHE A 124 17.60 10.12 -10.23
CA PHE A 124 16.92 11.37 -10.61
C PHE A 124 16.93 12.44 -9.52
N LEU A 125 16.35 12.15 -8.35
CA LEU A 125 16.25 13.10 -7.24
C LEU A 125 17.61 13.65 -6.74
N PRO A 126 18.72 12.87 -6.75
CA PRO A 126 20.03 13.38 -6.36
C PRO A 126 20.56 14.50 -7.26
N THR A 127 20.04 14.64 -8.48
CA THR A 127 20.38 15.77 -9.39
C THR A 127 19.74 17.09 -8.96
N ASN A 128 18.95 17.08 -7.88
CA ASN A 128 18.20 18.22 -7.35
C ASN A 128 17.33 18.92 -8.41
N PRO A 129 16.48 18.18 -9.17
CA PRO A 129 15.76 18.72 -10.32
C PRO A 129 14.73 19.79 -9.94
N PHE A 130 14.32 19.85 -8.67
CA PHE A 130 13.29 20.76 -8.18
C PHE A 130 13.85 21.93 -7.37
N GLY A 131 15.13 21.88 -6.97
CA GLY A 131 15.68 22.77 -5.95
C GLY A 131 15.19 22.41 -4.55
N SER A 132 15.31 23.35 -3.61
CA SER A 132 14.91 23.12 -2.21
C SER A 132 13.42 22.80 -2.07
N LEU A 133 13.10 21.63 -1.52
CA LEU A 133 11.73 21.21 -1.20
C LEU A 133 11.09 22.03 -0.07
N ASP A 134 11.88 22.84 0.64
CA ASP A 134 11.44 23.81 1.65
C ASP A 134 11.10 25.20 1.07
N SER A 135 11.15 25.33 -0.25
CA SER A 135 10.70 26.51 -0.97
C SER A 135 9.36 26.25 -1.64
N TRP A 136 8.54 27.30 -1.80
CA TRP A 136 7.28 27.22 -2.54
C TRP A 136 7.50 26.64 -3.94
N THR A 137 8.45 27.21 -4.68
CA THR A 137 8.76 26.77 -6.05
C THR A 137 9.24 25.32 -6.13
N GLY A 138 10.12 24.89 -5.22
CA GLY A 138 10.62 23.51 -5.24
C GLY A 138 9.54 22.50 -4.87
N ARG A 139 8.74 22.81 -3.84
CA ARG A 139 7.58 21.98 -3.47
C ARG A 139 6.55 21.88 -4.60
N GLU A 140 6.17 23.00 -5.20
CA GLU A 140 5.19 23.02 -6.30
C GLU A 140 5.68 22.24 -7.52
N ARG A 141 6.96 22.38 -7.90
CA ARG A 141 7.53 21.61 -9.01
C ARG A 141 7.54 20.12 -8.71
N PHE A 142 7.86 19.74 -7.47
CA PHE A 142 7.87 18.33 -7.09
C PHE A 142 6.46 17.74 -7.07
N GLU A 143 5.49 18.41 -6.44
CA GLU A 143 4.08 17.95 -6.43
C GLU A 143 3.47 17.94 -7.84
N HIS A 144 3.85 18.88 -8.70
CA HIS A 144 3.45 18.87 -10.11
C HIS A 144 4.02 17.67 -10.86
N TRP A 145 5.31 17.36 -10.68
CA TRP A 145 5.93 16.17 -11.25
C TRP A 145 5.25 14.89 -10.71
N LEU A 146 4.92 14.83 -9.43
CA LEU A 146 4.21 13.70 -8.84
C LEU A 146 2.79 13.51 -9.38
N GLY A 147 2.11 14.56 -9.84
CA GLY A 147 0.69 14.47 -10.21
C GLY A 147 -0.18 14.11 -9.01
N SER A 148 -0.83 12.94 -9.03
CA SER A 148 -1.62 12.41 -7.90
C SER A 148 -0.86 11.42 -7.02
N ASN A 149 0.39 11.10 -7.36
CA ASN A 149 1.25 10.19 -6.59
C ASN A 149 1.57 10.79 -5.22
N LYS A 150 1.73 9.93 -4.21
CA LYS A 150 2.11 10.36 -2.86
C LYS A 150 3.54 9.97 -2.55
N VAL A 151 4.25 10.85 -1.85
CA VAL A 151 5.60 10.59 -1.36
C VAL A 151 5.72 10.99 0.09
N VAL A 152 6.37 10.15 0.87
CA VAL A 152 6.85 10.49 2.22
C VAL A 152 8.36 10.45 2.21
N ILE A 153 8.99 11.51 2.70
CA ILE A 153 10.44 11.61 2.93
C ILE A 153 10.68 11.69 4.43
N LEU A 154 11.64 10.91 4.93
CA LEU A 154 12.25 11.14 6.25
C LEU A 154 13.69 11.58 6.03
N THR A 155 14.16 12.55 6.81
CA THR A 155 15.52 13.07 6.66
C THR A 155 16.12 13.55 7.98
N THR A 156 17.43 13.32 8.15
CA THR A 156 18.29 13.95 9.17
C THR A 156 19.25 14.97 8.54
N ASP A 157 19.14 15.24 7.23
CA ASP A 157 20.01 16.19 6.55
C ASP A 157 19.63 17.63 6.96
N PRO A 158 20.55 18.41 7.56
CA PRO A 158 20.28 19.79 7.97
C PRO A 158 19.97 20.75 6.81
N ALA A 159 20.14 20.33 5.56
CA ALA A 159 19.63 21.08 4.40
C ALA A 159 18.10 21.18 4.36
N TYR A 160 17.41 20.27 5.05
CA TYR A 160 15.95 20.24 5.19
C TYR A 160 15.50 20.91 6.50
N LYS A 161 14.43 21.70 6.45
CA LYS A 161 13.86 22.38 7.63
C LYS A 161 13.09 21.44 8.56
N HIS A 162 12.60 20.32 8.04
CA HIS A 162 11.75 19.39 8.77
C HIS A 162 12.31 17.97 8.70
N PRO A 163 12.12 17.15 9.73
CA PRO A 163 12.60 15.76 9.74
C PRO A 163 11.76 14.84 8.85
N ALA A 164 10.62 15.32 8.35
CA ALA A 164 9.70 14.58 7.51
C ALA A 164 8.88 15.49 6.59
N TYR A 165 8.50 14.96 5.43
CA TYR A 165 7.65 15.62 4.44
C TYR A 165 6.63 14.64 3.89
N ILE A 166 5.39 15.10 3.70
CA ILE A 166 4.34 14.40 2.95
C ILE A 166 3.98 15.27 1.76
N PHE A 167 4.12 14.73 0.55
CA PHE A 167 3.77 15.39 -0.69
C PHE A 167 2.48 14.79 -1.25
N ASN A 168 1.62 15.66 -1.79
CA ASN A 168 0.26 15.30 -2.19
C ASN A 168 -0.58 14.67 -1.06
N GLU A 169 -0.37 15.15 0.17
CA GLU A 169 -1.05 14.72 1.40
C GLU A 169 -2.58 14.64 1.26
N ARG A 170 -3.18 15.58 0.51
CA ARG A 170 -4.63 15.65 0.22
C ARG A 170 -5.21 14.43 -0.51
N HIS A 171 -4.36 13.60 -1.11
CA HIS A 171 -4.78 12.37 -1.80
C HIS A 171 -4.77 11.13 -0.88
N GLY A 172 -4.42 11.32 0.39
CA GLY A 172 -4.65 10.37 1.47
C GLY A 172 -5.47 11.04 2.58
N HIS A 173 -5.45 10.45 3.77
CA HIS A 173 -6.25 10.92 4.90
C HIS A 173 -5.60 10.61 6.24
N TRP A 174 -5.99 11.37 7.27
CA TRP A 174 -5.50 11.21 8.64
C TRP A 174 -6.52 10.50 9.52
N VAL A 175 -6.04 9.52 10.30
CA VAL A 175 -6.79 8.89 11.39
C VAL A 175 -5.89 8.88 12.62
N GLY A 176 -6.33 9.51 13.71
CA GLY A 176 -5.64 9.40 15.01
C GLY A 176 -4.17 9.85 15.04
N GLY A 177 -3.70 10.69 14.12
CA GLY A 177 -2.29 11.11 14.04
C GLY A 177 -1.41 10.26 13.11
N THR A 178 -2.01 9.27 12.46
CA THR A 178 -1.43 8.47 11.39
C THR A 178 -2.04 8.91 10.05
N TRP A 179 -1.21 9.10 9.03
CA TRP A 179 -1.66 9.40 7.67
C TRP A 179 -1.57 8.15 6.80
N TYR A 180 -2.64 7.85 6.10
CA TYR A 180 -2.75 6.73 5.17
C TYR A 180 -2.86 7.26 3.74
N SER A 181 -2.10 6.68 2.83
CA SER A 181 -2.09 7.12 1.44
C SER A 181 -3.29 6.64 0.62
N ASN A 182 -4.04 5.64 1.07
CA ASN A 182 -5.33 5.20 0.50
C ASN A 182 -6.03 4.28 1.52
N ASP A 183 -7.17 3.71 1.16
CA ASP A 183 -8.02 2.91 2.05
C ASP A 183 -7.67 1.41 2.10
N SER A 184 -6.61 0.95 1.42
CA SER A 184 -6.32 -0.50 1.37
C SER A 184 -5.92 -1.11 2.72
N TYR A 185 -5.59 -0.29 3.72
CA TYR A 185 -5.38 -0.76 5.11
C TYR A 185 -6.67 -1.20 5.80
N LEU A 186 -7.83 -0.73 5.31
CA LEU A 186 -9.14 -1.16 5.77
C LEU A 186 -9.49 -2.57 5.30
N MET A 187 -8.65 -3.23 4.50
CA MET A 187 -8.92 -4.58 4.02
C MET A 187 -9.17 -5.57 5.16
N ARG A 188 -8.71 -5.35 6.39
CA ARG A 188 -9.09 -6.22 7.53
C ARG A 188 -10.44 -5.86 8.16
N GLU A 189 -10.83 -4.59 8.13
CA GLU A 189 -12.19 -4.15 8.46
C GLU A 189 -13.18 -4.61 7.38
N TRP A 190 -12.76 -4.65 6.11
CA TRP A 190 -13.51 -5.22 5.00
C TRP A 190 -13.36 -6.73 4.88
N ALA A 191 -12.33 -7.38 5.41
CA ALA A 191 -12.22 -8.83 5.52
C ALA A 191 -12.90 -9.37 6.78
N SER A 192 -13.52 -8.48 7.57
CA SER A 192 -14.69 -8.86 8.38
C SER A 192 -15.97 -8.96 7.55
N VAL A 193 -15.86 -8.79 6.22
CA VAL A 193 -16.83 -9.05 5.15
C VAL A 193 -16.09 -9.58 3.90
N ASP A 194 -15.55 -10.80 3.99
CA ASP A 194 -15.02 -11.66 2.89
C ASP A 194 -14.80 -10.98 1.52
N THR A 195 -13.55 -10.91 1.04
CA THR A 195 -13.24 -11.16 -0.38
C THR A 195 -11.73 -11.16 -0.65
N ASP A 196 -11.10 -12.31 -0.41
CA ASP A 196 -10.01 -12.77 -1.27
C ASP A 196 -10.66 -13.50 -2.45
N TYR A 197 -10.76 -12.87 -3.62
CA TYR A 197 -10.93 -13.65 -4.84
C TYR A 197 -9.55 -14.10 -5.32
N ILE A 198 -9.02 -15.11 -4.63
CA ILE A 198 -7.99 -16.00 -5.16
C ILE A 198 -8.51 -16.48 -6.53
N GLY A 199 -7.64 -16.64 -7.54
CA GLY A 199 -8.00 -16.90 -8.96
C GLY A 199 -8.77 -18.19 -9.27
N PHE A 200 -9.56 -18.69 -8.33
CA PHE A 200 -10.50 -19.77 -8.45
C PHE A 200 -11.68 -19.55 -7.50
N CYS A 201 -12.85 -20.09 -7.85
CA CYS A 201 -14.00 -20.14 -6.97
C CYS A 201 -13.72 -21.09 -5.81
N GLU A 202 -13.73 -20.61 -4.58
CA GLU A 202 -13.49 -21.46 -3.40
C GLU A 202 -14.56 -22.56 -3.22
N HIS A 203 -15.77 -22.38 -3.78
CA HIS A 203 -16.85 -23.36 -3.66
C HIS A 203 -16.75 -24.52 -4.65
N CYS A 204 -16.58 -24.21 -5.94
CA CYS A 204 -16.57 -25.24 -7.00
C CYS A 204 -15.18 -25.53 -7.56
N GLY A 205 -14.14 -24.81 -7.11
CA GLY A 205 -12.77 -24.93 -7.59
C GLY A 205 -12.56 -24.44 -9.02
N ALA A 206 -13.56 -23.80 -9.63
CA ALA A 206 -13.44 -23.29 -10.99
C ALA A 206 -12.40 -22.18 -11.02
N LEU A 207 -11.34 -22.36 -11.80
CA LEU A 207 -10.35 -21.32 -12.04
C LEU A 207 -11.02 -20.18 -12.82
N PHE A 208 -10.78 -18.95 -12.39
CA PHE A 208 -11.24 -17.78 -13.13
C PHE A 208 -10.14 -17.38 -14.10
N GLU A 209 -10.41 -17.51 -15.40
CA GLU A 209 -9.48 -17.03 -16.44
C GLU A 209 -9.52 -15.49 -16.54
N ASP A 210 -10.67 -14.89 -16.24
CA ASP A 210 -10.95 -13.46 -16.26
C ASP A 210 -11.50 -12.96 -14.91
N GLU A 211 -11.43 -11.65 -14.66
CA GLU A 211 -12.09 -11.04 -13.49
C GLU A 211 -13.61 -11.19 -13.60
N PRO A 212 -14.30 -11.79 -12.61
CA PRO A 212 -15.73 -12.01 -12.68
C PRO A 212 -16.50 -10.68 -12.69
N PHE A 213 -17.65 -10.64 -13.39
CA PHE A 213 -18.51 -9.44 -13.51
C PHE A 213 -19.19 -8.99 -12.19
N GLY A 214 -18.72 -9.48 -11.05
CA GLY A 214 -19.27 -9.21 -9.74
C GLY A 214 -18.90 -10.31 -8.76
N PRO A 215 -19.51 -10.33 -7.57
CA PRO A 215 -19.08 -11.21 -6.51
C PRO A 215 -19.56 -12.65 -6.67
N HIS A 216 -20.24 -12.98 -7.75
CA HIS A 216 -20.78 -14.31 -7.99
C HIS A 216 -19.91 -15.07 -9.00
N CYS A 217 -19.54 -16.30 -8.66
CA CYS A 217 -18.89 -17.22 -9.56
C CYS A 217 -19.75 -17.44 -10.80
N GLU A 218 -19.20 -17.21 -11.98
CA GLU A 218 -19.91 -17.38 -13.25
C GLU A 218 -20.28 -18.84 -13.53
N TYR A 219 -19.57 -19.78 -12.91
CA TYR A 219 -19.77 -21.22 -13.11
C TYR A 219 -20.82 -21.84 -12.20
N CYS A 220 -20.84 -21.48 -10.91
CA CYS A 220 -21.75 -22.10 -9.92
C CYS A 220 -22.66 -21.10 -9.21
N GLY A 221 -22.50 -19.80 -9.47
CA GLY A 221 -23.27 -18.72 -8.87
C GLY A 221 -22.95 -18.44 -7.40
N TYR A 222 -21.94 -19.09 -6.82
CA TYR A 222 -21.47 -18.84 -5.46
C TYR A 222 -21.01 -17.39 -5.29
N CYS A 223 -21.52 -16.70 -4.28
CA CYS A 223 -21.11 -15.34 -3.94
C CYS A 223 -19.89 -15.36 -3.02
N ALA A 224 -18.75 -14.74 -3.34
CA ALA A 224 -17.66 -14.60 -2.35
C ALA A 224 -17.79 -13.37 -1.46
N ASP A 225 -18.66 -12.40 -1.77
CA ASP A 225 -18.92 -11.29 -0.84
C ASP A 225 -19.74 -11.76 0.38
N CYS A 226 -20.64 -12.72 0.21
CA CYS A 226 -21.47 -13.26 1.32
C CYS A 226 -21.32 -14.77 1.55
N ALA A 227 -20.41 -15.43 0.82
CA ALA A 227 -20.10 -16.86 0.95
C ALA A 227 -21.31 -17.83 0.79
N HIS A 228 -22.34 -17.47 0.03
CA HIS A 228 -23.52 -18.31 -0.20
C HIS A 228 -23.62 -18.87 -1.63
N PRO A 229 -24.11 -20.12 -1.81
CA PRO A 229 -24.36 -20.68 -3.14
C PRO A 229 -25.64 -20.12 -3.76
N PHE A 230 -25.64 -19.98 -5.08
CA PHE A 230 -26.85 -19.69 -5.84
C PHE A 230 -27.95 -20.74 -5.56
N PRO A 231 -29.23 -20.34 -5.45
CA PRO A 231 -29.79 -19.01 -5.71
C PRO A 231 -29.81 -18.04 -4.53
N HIS A 232 -29.20 -18.41 -3.40
CA HIS A 232 -29.32 -17.68 -2.15
C HIS A 232 -28.17 -16.67 -2.04
N CYS A 233 -28.47 -15.37 -2.21
CA CYS A 233 -27.51 -14.28 -1.99
C CYS A 233 -28.00 -13.38 -0.85
N ALA A 234 -27.11 -13.02 0.08
CA ALA A 234 -27.42 -12.19 1.23
C ALA A 234 -26.71 -10.82 1.20
N CYS A 235 -26.08 -10.45 0.08
CA CYS A 235 -25.45 -9.14 -0.07
C CYS A 235 -26.53 -8.03 -0.03
N LEU A 236 -26.24 -6.90 0.62
CA LEU A 236 -27.18 -5.78 0.78
C LEU A 236 -27.82 -5.28 -0.53
N GLN A 237 -27.09 -5.36 -1.65
CA GLN A 237 -27.57 -4.96 -2.98
C GLN A 237 -28.56 -5.97 -3.60
N PHE A 238 -28.63 -7.18 -3.06
CA PHE A 238 -29.51 -8.29 -3.45
C PHE A 238 -30.38 -8.78 -2.28
N ASP A 239 -30.45 -7.99 -1.19
CA ASP A 239 -31.18 -8.35 0.02
C ASP A 239 -32.67 -8.51 -0.29
N GLY A 240 -33.21 -9.70 0.01
CA GLY A 240 -34.59 -10.07 -0.29
C GLY A 240 -34.86 -10.67 -1.69
N ASP A 241 -33.86 -10.76 -2.57
CA ASP A 241 -33.98 -11.39 -3.90
C ASP A 241 -33.64 -12.89 -3.84
N ASP A 242 -34.51 -13.68 -3.21
CA ASP A 242 -34.38 -15.14 -3.22
C ASP A 242 -34.85 -15.67 -4.60
N ARG A 243 -33.89 -15.85 -5.51
CA ARG A 243 -34.21 -16.22 -6.89
C ARG A 243 -34.81 -17.62 -6.91
N TYR A 244 -35.94 -17.75 -7.59
CA TYR A 244 -36.69 -19.01 -7.66
C TYR A 244 -37.30 -19.47 -6.33
N ALA A 245 -37.50 -18.59 -5.34
CA ALA A 245 -38.18 -18.93 -4.09
C ALA A 245 -39.50 -19.71 -4.31
N ASP A 246 -40.29 -19.31 -5.32
CA ASP A 246 -41.56 -19.97 -5.69
C ASP A 246 -41.40 -21.34 -6.35
N LEU A 247 -40.18 -21.75 -6.72
CA LEU A 247 -39.86 -23.01 -7.39
C LEU A 247 -39.14 -24.02 -6.47
N LEU A 248 -38.73 -23.64 -5.26
CA LEU A 248 -37.96 -24.46 -4.29
C LEU A 248 -38.71 -25.67 -3.70
N GLY A 249 -39.84 -26.08 -4.29
CA GLY A 249 -40.61 -27.26 -3.92
C GLY A 249 -41.11 -28.09 -5.10
N LEU A 250 -40.66 -27.79 -6.33
CA LEU A 250 -41.01 -28.56 -7.51
C LEU A 250 -40.12 -29.81 -7.58
N HIS A 251 -40.69 -30.97 -7.24
CA HIS A 251 -40.00 -32.25 -7.46
C HIS A 251 -40.00 -32.59 -8.95
N HIS A 252 -38.81 -32.91 -9.49
CA HIS A 252 -38.71 -33.54 -10.79
C HIS A 252 -39.20 -34.99 -10.69
N TYR A 253 -40.11 -35.38 -11.59
CA TYR A 253 -40.46 -36.79 -11.84
C TYR A 253 -39.35 -37.49 -12.61
#